data_AF-A0A061SP86-F1
#
_entry.id   AF-A0A061SP86-F1
#
_cell.length_a   1.000
_cell.length_b   1.000
_cell.length_c   1.000
_cell.angle_alpha   90.00
_cell.angle_beta   90.00
_cell.angle_gamma   90.00
#
_symmetry.space_group_name_H-M   'P 1'
#
loop_
_entity.id
_entity.type
_entity.pdbx_description
1 polymer ?
#
loop_
_entity_poly.entity_id
_entity_poly.type
_entity_poly.pdbx_seq_one_letter_code
_entity_poly.pdbx_strand_id
1 'polypeptide(L)'
;MVCRVPSSTRSSTENRYFGAQQQLLDYSGVLLGALVLLQIFVRLAAPDEAVKVFPSACPAGLPQGCSRIAVANAHRDGGHKPFRTFTSILTLRQTVVRWAKKRGGVLLEEEDNTGMITLQFRFLSSLMGFPDDLFVFISCSKEGTGTVEVQSQLRVGYSDLGVNAARAAKITQFLEDVSNQLPARPCGPE
;
A
#
# COMPACT_ATOMS: atom_id res chain seq x y z
N MET A 1 -77.30 15.44 -9.03
CA MET A 1 -76.34 14.94 -8.02
C MET A 1 -74.96 14.90 -8.67
N VAL A 2 -74.04 15.77 -8.25
CA VAL A 2 -72.63 15.69 -8.68
C VAL A 2 -71.84 15.34 -7.43
N CYS A 3 -71.35 14.11 -7.37
CA CYS A 3 -70.45 13.66 -6.29
C CYS A 3 -69.09 14.33 -6.49
N ARG A 4 -68.75 15.27 -5.61
CA ARG A 4 -67.41 15.87 -5.56
C ARG A 4 -66.52 14.92 -4.76
N VAL A 5 -65.58 14.26 -5.42
CA VAL A 5 -64.53 13.46 -4.77
C VAL A 5 -63.62 14.44 -4.00
N PRO A 6 -63.31 14.23 -2.72
CA PRO A 6 -62.38 15.07 -2.01
C PRO A 6 -60.97 14.82 -2.55
N SER A 7 -60.34 15.86 -3.07
CA SER A 7 -58.93 15.85 -3.44
C SER A 7 -58.10 15.58 -2.19
N SER A 8 -57.40 14.44 -2.15
CA SER A 8 -56.42 14.08 -1.13
C SER A 8 -55.40 15.21 -0.97
N THR A 9 -55.50 15.97 0.12
CA THR A 9 -54.51 16.96 0.50
C THR A 9 -53.48 16.26 1.37
N ARG A 10 -52.32 15.98 0.79
CA ARG A 10 -51.17 15.40 1.48
C ARG A 10 -50.81 16.27 2.69
N SER A 11 -50.65 15.65 3.86
CA SER A 11 -50.43 16.40 5.11
C SER A 11 -49.13 17.21 5.08
N SER A 12 -49.10 18.37 5.74
CA SER A 12 -47.89 19.20 5.95
C SER A 12 -46.70 18.41 6.52
N THR A 13 -46.97 17.35 7.28
CA THR A 13 -45.94 16.44 7.81
C THR A 13 -45.38 15.53 6.72
N GLU A 14 -46.20 14.92 5.86
CA GLU A 14 -45.74 14.11 4.73
C GLU A 14 -44.89 14.91 3.73
N ASN A 15 -45.27 16.17 3.45
CA ASN A 15 -44.44 17.05 2.60
C ASN A 15 -43.09 17.39 3.25
N ARG A 16 -43.01 17.50 4.58
CA ARG A 16 -41.73 17.69 5.30
C ARG A 16 -40.86 16.45 5.29
N TYR A 17 -41.44 15.25 5.48
CA TYR A 17 -40.72 13.98 5.38
C TYR A 17 -40.20 13.73 3.96
N PHE A 18 -41.01 13.99 2.94
CA PHE A 18 -40.61 13.85 1.54
C PHE A 18 -39.49 14.83 1.16
N GLY A 19 -39.57 16.09 1.61
CA GLY A 19 -38.53 17.09 1.38
C GLY A 19 -37.20 16.77 2.08
N ALA A 20 -37.23 16.33 3.34
CA ALA A 20 -36.03 15.90 4.06
C ALA A 20 -35.39 14.64 3.46
N GLN A 21 -36.22 13.69 3.00
CA GLN A 21 -35.76 12.48 2.33
C GLN A 21 -35.12 12.79 0.97
N GLN A 22 -35.70 13.71 0.19
CA GLN A 22 -35.13 14.18 -1.08
C GLN A 22 -33.78 14.89 -0.86
N GLN A 23 -33.70 15.79 0.14
CA GLN A 23 -32.45 16.49 0.49
C GLN A 23 -31.34 15.51 0.91
N LEU A 24 -31.67 14.50 1.72
CA LEU A 24 -30.70 13.47 2.12
C LEU A 24 -30.17 12.66 0.93
N LEU A 25 -31.03 12.34 -0.05
CA LEU A 25 -30.63 11.67 -1.29
C LEU A 25 -29.71 12.57 -2.14
N ASP A 26 -30.04 13.87 -2.24
CA ASP A 26 -29.23 14.83 -2.98
C ASP A 26 -27.84 15.02 -2.35
N TYR A 27 -27.76 15.18 -1.02
CA TYR A 27 -26.47 15.27 -0.31
C TYR A 27 -25.65 13.98 -0.42
N SER A 28 -26.30 12.83 -0.32
CA SER A 28 -25.64 11.53 -0.49
C SER A 28 -25.08 11.38 -1.90
N GLY A 29 -25.85 11.81 -2.92
CA GLY A 29 -25.42 11.82 -4.31
C GLY A 29 -24.22 12.73 -4.56
N VAL A 30 -24.25 13.96 -4.01
CA VAL A 30 -23.12 14.90 -4.11
C VAL A 30 -21.87 14.34 -3.43
N LEU A 31 -22.01 13.77 -2.23
CA LEU A 31 -20.89 13.19 -1.50
C LEU A 31 -20.29 12.00 -2.26
N LEU A 32 -21.13 11.09 -2.75
CA LEU A 32 -20.68 9.95 -3.56
C LEU A 32 -19.99 10.42 -4.85
N GLY A 33 -20.55 11.41 -5.54
CA GLY A 33 -19.94 12.01 -6.73
C GLY A 33 -18.57 12.61 -6.43
N ALA A 34 -18.45 13.37 -5.33
CA ALA A 34 -17.18 13.95 -4.90
C ALA A 34 -16.14 12.87 -4.57
N LEU A 35 -16.53 11.79 -3.89
CA LEU A 35 -15.64 10.67 -3.60
C LEU A 35 -15.16 9.97 -4.88
N VAL A 36 -16.04 9.73 -5.85
CA VAL A 36 -15.66 9.12 -7.14
C VAL A 36 -14.70 10.02 -7.91
N LEU A 37 -14.98 11.33 -7.99
CA LEU A 37 -14.08 12.28 -8.64
C LEU A 37 -12.71 12.34 -7.95
N LEU A 38 -12.68 12.30 -6.62
CA LEU A 38 -11.44 12.21 -5.86
C LEU A 38 -10.65 10.94 -6.20
N GLN A 39 -11.30 9.77 -6.27
CA GLN A 39 -10.65 8.53 -6.67
C GLN A 39 -10.07 8.63 -8.08
N ILE A 40 -10.81 9.19 -9.04
CA ILE A 40 -10.33 9.39 -10.41
C ILE A 40 -9.08 10.28 -10.41
N PHE A 41 -9.12 11.41 -9.72
CA PHE A 41 -7.98 12.33 -9.62
C PHE A 41 -6.74 11.64 -9.03
N VAL A 42 -6.92 10.85 -7.97
CA VAL A 42 -5.83 10.11 -7.32
C VAL A 42 -5.18 9.11 -8.27
N ARG A 43 -5.98 8.37 -9.05
CA ARG A 43 -5.46 7.39 -10.01
C ARG A 43 -4.70 8.06 -11.16
N LEU A 44 -5.13 9.24 -11.59
CA LEU A 44 -4.45 10.02 -12.61
C LEU A 44 -3.16 10.66 -12.08
N ALA A 45 -3.16 11.12 -10.82
CA ALA A 45 -1.99 11.74 -10.19
C ALA A 45 -0.92 10.73 -9.75
N ALA A 46 -1.29 9.46 -9.56
CA ALA A 46 -0.41 8.40 -9.09
C ALA A 46 -0.52 7.13 -9.97
N PRO A 47 -0.14 7.20 -11.25
CA PRO A 47 -0.20 6.06 -12.16
C PRO A 47 0.68 4.89 -11.68
N ASP A 48 0.40 3.68 -12.17
CA ASP A 48 1.26 2.52 -11.96
C ASP A 48 2.50 2.67 -12.85
N GLU A 49 3.63 3.01 -12.23
CA GLU A 49 4.94 3.08 -12.88
C GLU A 49 5.82 1.93 -12.39
N ALA A 50 6.43 1.23 -13.35
CA ALA A 50 7.41 0.19 -13.09
C ALA A 50 8.77 0.83 -12.80
N VAL A 51 9.24 0.69 -11.57
CA VAL A 51 10.52 1.20 -11.09
C VAL A 51 11.45 0.01 -10.84
N LYS A 52 12.49 -0.09 -11.67
CA LYS A 52 13.42 -1.22 -11.68
C LYS A 52 14.47 -1.17 -10.57
N VAL A 53 14.69 0.00 -10.01
CA VAL A 53 15.81 0.26 -9.08
C VAL A 53 15.26 0.50 -7.69
N PHE A 54 15.87 -0.14 -6.70
CA PHE A 54 15.59 0.16 -5.30
C PHE A 54 15.96 1.61 -4.99
N PRO A 55 15.02 2.44 -4.48
CA PRO A 55 15.32 3.85 -4.20
C PRO A 55 16.51 3.99 -3.25
N SER A 56 17.36 5.01 -3.46
CA SER A 56 18.52 5.25 -2.60
C SER A 56 18.17 5.95 -1.29
N ALA A 57 17.05 6.68 -1.26
CA ALA A 57 16.51 7.38 -0.11
C ALA A 57 14.99 7.57 -0.24
N CYS A 58 14.36 8.04 0.84
CA CYS A 58 12.98 8.54 0.76
C CYS A 58 12.90 9.79 -0.14
N PRO A 59 11.82 9.97 -0.92
CA PRO A 59 11.64 11.17 -1.73
C PRO A 59 11.60 12.44 -0.87
N ALA A 60 12.34 13.47 -1.27
CA ALA A 60 12.46 14.72 -0.51
C ALA A 60 11.12 15.44 -0.28
N GLY A 61 10.15 15.28 -1.19
CA GLY A 61 8.81 15.85 -1.07
C GLY A 61 7.85 15.06 -0.17
N LEU A 62 8.19 13.83 0.22
CA LEU A 62 7.30 12.90 0.94
C LEU A 62 7.91 12.33 2.23
N PRO A 63 8.63 13.11 3.06
CA PRO A 63 9.38 12.55 4.19
C PRO A 63 8.48 11.96 5.27
N GLN A 64 7.24 12.44 5.43
CA GLN A 64 6.31 11.94 6.44
C GLN A 64 5.50 10.73 5.97
N GLY A 65 5.46 10.46 4.67
CA GLY A 65 4.77 9.32 4.07
C GLY A 65 5.71 8.20 3.62
N CYS A 66 6.99 8.26 3.98
CA CYS A 66 8.00 7.26 3.60
C CYS A 66 8.66 6.65 4.84
N SER A 67 8.95 5.36 4.76
CA SER A 67 9.71 4.60 5.75
C SER A 67 10.68 3.68 5.04
N ARG A 68 11.93 3.64 5.51
CA ARG A 68 13.02 2.88 4.89
C ARG A 68 13.83 2.15 5.96
N ILE A 69 13.78 0.82 5.92
CA ILE A 69 14.60 -0.11 6.70
C ILE A 69 15.70 -0.60 5.76
N ALA A 70 16.85 0.06 5.80
CA ALA A 70 17.95 -0.14 4.86
C ALA A 70 19.30 0.05 5.57
N VAL A 71 20.37 -0.45 4.98
CA VAL A 71 21.73 -0.24 5.52
C VAL A 71 22.12 1.23 5.43
N ALA A 72 21.76 1.87 4.31
CA ALA A 72 22.03 3.28 4.06
C ALA A 72 20.74 4.10 4.00
N ASN A 73 20.83 5.35 4.46
CA ASN A 73 19.75 6.33 4.44
C ASN A 73 18.47 5.85 5.15
N ALA A 74 18.59 5.07 6.23
CA ALA A 74 17.45 4.64 7.03
C ALA A 74 16.60 5.85 7.46
N HIS A 75 15.27 5.70 7.39
CA HIS A 75 14.34 6.80 7.65
C HIS A 75 13.04 6.27 8.21
N ARG A 76 12.63 6.79 9.38
CA ARG A 76 11.41 6.35 10.09
C ARG A 76 11.31 4.82 10.24
N ASP A 77 12.45 4.16 10.41
CA ASP A 77 12.60 2.70 10.50
C ASP A 77 12.13 2.09 11.82
N GLY A 78 11.83 2.92 12.83
CA GLY A 78 11.41 2.46 14.16
C GLY A 78 12.49 1.66 14.89
N GLY A 79 13.76 1.81 14.50
CA GLY A 79 14.87 1.02 15.05
C GLY A 79 15.00 -0.39 14.48
N HIS A 80 14.17 -0.77 13.49
CA HIS A 80 14.34 -2.03 12.77
C HIS A 80 15.61 -2.02 11.92
N LYS A 81 16.26 -3.18 11.82
CA LYS A 81 17.41 -3.39 10.94
C LYS A 81 17.01 -4.19 9.71
N PRO A 82 17.76 -4.09 8.59
CA PRO A 82 17.60 -4.98 7.46
C PRO A 82 17.66 -6.44 7.90
N PHE A 83 16.73 -7.26 7.39
CA PHE A 83 16.68 -8.67 7.73
C PHE A 83 17.87 -9.39 7.08
N ARG A 84 18.53 -10.27 7.85
CA ARG A 84 19.70 -11.03 7.39
C ARG A 84 19.52 -12.51 7.74
N THR A 85 19.80 -13.39 6.79
CA THR A 85 19.70 -14.84 7.01
C THR A 85 20.60 -15.62 6.06
N PHE A 86 20.89 -16.87 6.40
CA PHE A 86 21.62 -17.81 5.56
C PHE A 86 20.65 -18.68 4.77
N THR A 87 20.04 -18.10 3.74
CA THR A 87 19.17 -18.79 2.79
C THR A 87 19.36 -18.24 1.39
N SER A 88 18.88 -18.96 0.38
CA SER A 88 18.99 -18.50 -1.02
C SER A 88 18.16 -17.27 -1.34
N ILE A 89 18.61 -16.52 -2.34
CA ILE A 89 17.90 -15.36 -2.88
C ILE A 89 16.49 -15.72 -3.40
N LEU A 90 16.32 -16.85 -4.07
CA LEU A 90 15.01 -17.27 -4.60
C LEU A 90 14.00 -17.60 -3.49
N THR A 91 14.46 -18.23 -2.40
CA THR A 91 13.60 -18.49 -1.23
C THR A 91 13.19 -17.19 -0.55
N LEU A 92 14.10 -16.21 -0.41
CA LEU A 92 13.76 -14.88 0.12
C LEU A 92 12.72 -14.19 -0.78
N ARG A 93 12.97 -14.16 -2.09
CA ARG A 93 12.05 -13.60 -3.08
C ARG A 93 10.66 -14.22 -2.97
N GLN A 94 10.56 -15.55 -3.01
CA GLN A 94 9.28 -16.25 -2.91
C GLN A 94 8.55 -15.94 -1.59
N THR A 95 9.30 -15.83 -0.50
CA THR A 95 8.76 -15.52 0.84
C THR A 95 8.19 -14.10 0.88
N VAL A 96 8.93 -13.12 0.35
CA VAL A 96 8.49 -11.72 0.22
C VAL A 96 7.26 -11.60 -0.68
N VAL A 97 7.30 -12.18 -1.88
CA VAL A 97 6.18 -12.14 -2.84
C VAL A 97 4.92 -12.76 -2.23
N ARG A 98 5.05 -13.91 -1.55
CA ARG A 98 3.93 -14.57 -0.86
C ARG A 98 3.36 -13.68 0.24
N TRP A 99 4.21 -13.05 1.05
CA TRP A 99 3.77 -12.14 2.11
C TRP A 99 3.00 -10.93 1.57
N ALA A 100 3.52 -10.31 0.50
CA ALA A 100 2.94 -9.11 -0.10
C ALA A 100 1.58 -9.43 -0.73
N LYS A 101 1.50 -10.50 -1.55
CA LYS A 101 0.26 -10.93 -2.20
C LYS A 101 -0.84 -11.27 -1.19
N LYS A 102 -0.52 -11.95 -0.09
CA LYS A 102 -1.48 -12.27 0.99
C LYS A 102 -2.10 -11.02 1.63
N ARG A 103 -1.47 -9.86 1.52
CA ARG A 103 -1.92 -8.57 2.07
C ARG A 103 -2.46 -7.61 1.00
N GLY A 104 -2.78 -8.13 -0.19
CA GLY A 104 -3.32 -7.33 -1.28
C GLY A 104 -2.28 -6.51 -2.05
N GLY A 105 -0.99 -6.80 -1.87
CA GLY A 105 0.07 -6.22 -2.68
C GLY A 105 0.04 -6.74 -4.11
N VAL A 106 0.07 -5.84 -5.09
CA VAL A 106 0.18 -6.16 -6.52
C VAL A 106 1.63 -5.97 -6.92
N LEU A 107 2.30 -7.03 -7.39
CA LEU A 107 3.66 -6.93 -7.94
C LEU A 107 3.60 -6.14 -9.25
N LEU A 108 4.31 -5.02 -9.32
CA LEU A 108 4.36 -4.15 -10.49
C LEU A 108 5.61 -4.40 -11.31
N GLU A 109 6.76 -4.52 -10.65
CA GLU A 109 8.05 -4.73 -11.30
C GLU A 109 8.90 -5.69 -10.48
N GLU A 110 9.69 -6.50 -11.18
CA GLU A 110 10.72 -7.35 -10.63
C GLU A 110 11.95 -7.28 -11.55
N GLU A 111 13.07 -6.88 -10.97
CA GLU A 111 14.35 -6.82 -11.65
C GLU A 111 15.29 -7.82 -10.98
N ASP A 112 15.71 -8.84 -11.73
CA ASP A 112 16.61 -9.90 -11.29
C ASP A 112 17.98 -9.72 -11.93
N ASN A 113 18.96 -9.41 -11.11
CA ASN A 113 20.37 -9.29 -11.49
C ASN A 113 21.18 -10.33 -10.71
N THR A 114 22.36 -10.69 -11.21
CA THR A 114 23.22 -11.70 -10.57
C THR A 114 23.50 -11.35 -9.10
N GLY A 115 22.87 -12.08 -8.17
CA GLY A 115 23.02 -11.89 -6.73
C GLY A 115 22.21 -10.74 -6.11
N MET A 116 21.30 -10.10 -6.87
CA MET A 116 20.46 -8.99 -6.41
C MET A 116 19.07 -9.02 -7.06
N ILE A 117 18.01 -8.93 -6.27
CA ILE A 117 16.63 -8.82 -6.76
C ILE A 117 15.97 -7.57 -6.20
N THR A 118 15.37 -6.76 -7.07
CA THR A 118 14.50 -5.65 -6.69
C THR A 118 13.06 -6.00 -6.99
N LEU A 119 12.16 -5.76 -6.04
CA LEU A 119 10.73 -5.97 -6.18
C LEU A 119 9.99 -4.67 -5.86
N GLN A 120 9.02 -4.32 -6.68
CA GLN A 120 8.08 -3.24 -6.41
C GLN A 120 6.66 -3.78 -6.32
N PHE A 121 5.99 -3.46 -5.21
CA PHE A 121 4.57 -3.77 -5.03
C PHE A 121 3.77 -2.49 -4.84
N ARG A 122 2.59 -2.44 -5.46
CA ARG A 122 1.55 -1.46 -5.11
C ARG A 122 0.64 -2.01 -4.02
N PHE A 123 0.35 -1.16 -3.04
CA PHE A 123 -0.73 -1.35 -2.08
C PHE A 123 -1.73 -0.21 -2.18
N LEU A 124 -2.99 -0.49 -1.84
CA LEU A 124 -4.03 0.52 -1.72
C LEU A 124 -4.35 0.74 -0.24
N SER A 125 -4.43 1.99 0.19
CA SER A 125 -4.89 2.31 1.54
C SER A 125 -6.36 1.88 1.74
N SER A 126 -6.67 1.31 2.90
CA SER A 126 -7.97 0.66 3.13
C SER A 126 -9.16 1.61 3.21
N LEU A 127 -8.94 2.88 3.59
CA LEU A 127 -10.02 3.87 3.74
C LEU A 127 -10.34 4.60 2.44
N MET A 128 -9.29 5.02 1.71
CA MET A 128 -9.42 5.95 0.59
C MET A 128 -8.79 5.44 -0.70
N GLY A 129 -8.26 4.21 -0.74
CA GLY A 129 -7.75 3.62 -1.98
C GLY A 129 -6.53 4.32 -2.58
N PHE A 130 -5.85 5.20 -1.85
CA PHE A 130 -4.61 5.84 -2.30
C PHE A 130 -3.53 4.78 -2.57
N PRO A 131 -2.83 4.84 -3.71
CA PRO A 131 -1.75 3.93 -4.03
C PRO A 131 -0.44 4.30 -3.32
N ASP A 132 0.15 3.29 -2.69
CA ASP A 132 1.45 3.33 -2.03
C ASP A 132 2.37 2.28 -2.67
N ASP A 133 3.67 2.54 -2.68
CA ASP A 133 4.67 1.59 -3.13
C ASP A 133 5.38 0.93 -1.94
N LEU A 134 5.67 -0.36 -2.10
CA LEU A 134 6.61 -1.11 -1.28
C LEU A 134 7.72 -1.64 -2.19
N PHE A 135 8.91 -1.09 -2.00
CA PHE A 135 10.14 -1.56 -2.60
C PHE A 135 10.83 -2.55 -1.66
N VAL A 136 11.29 -3.66 -2.22
CA VAL A 136 12.10 -4.64 -1.51
C VAL A 136 13.36 -4.90 -2.32
N PHE A 137 14.50 -4.84 -1.65
CA PHE A 137 15.79 -5.16 -2.24
C PHE A 137 16.38 -6.36 -1.52
N ILE A 138 16.75 -7.39 -2.28
CA ILE A 138 17.33 -8.62 -1.79
C ILE A 138 18.73 -8.73 -2.37
N SER A 139 19.75 -8.89 -1.53
CA SER A 139 21.13 -9.05 -1.99
C SER A 139 21.85 -10.17 -1.26
N CYS A 140 22.81 -10.80 -1.93
CA CYS A 140 23.69 -11.80 -1.33
C CYS A 140 25.07 -11.20 -1.02
N SER A 141 25.57 -11.42 0.19
CA SER A 141 26.97 -11.14 0.52
C SER A 141 27.90 -12.24 -0.02
N LYS A 142 29.21 -11.97 -0.06
CA LYS A 142 30.22 -12.94 -0.50
C LYS A 142 30.28 -14.18 0.40
N GLU A 143 29.90 -14.01 1.67
CA GLU A 143 29.84 -15.05 2.69
C GLU A 143 28.53 -15.88 2.59
N GLY A 144 27.68 -15.62 1.59
CA GLY A 144 26.42 -16.31 1.40
C GLY A 144 25.30 -15.83 2.34
N THR A 145 25.43 -14.65 2.95
CA THR A 145 24.35 -14.08 3.77
C THR A 145 23.39 -13.30 2.87
N GLY A 146 22.11 -13.67 2.88
CA GLY A 146 21.06 -12.91 2.23
C GLY A 146 20.62 -11.74 3.10
N THR A 147 20.49 -10.55 2.51
CA THR A 147 20.01 -9.32 3.15
C THR A 147 18.73 -8.86 2.45
N VAL A 148 17.71 -8.47 3.23
CA VAL A 148 16.47 -7.87 2.72
C VAL A 148 16.32 -6.46 3.28
N GLU A 149 16.30 -5.48 2.39
CA GLU A 149 16.05 -4.07 2.66
C GLU A 149 14.67 -3.68 2.12
N VAL A 150 14.01 -2.75 2.81
CA VAL A 150 12.61 -2.41 2.54
C VAL A 150 12.41 -0.91 2.57
N GLN A 151 11.69 -0.39 1.60
CA GLN A 151 11.20 0.99 1.60
C GLN A 151 9.71 1.00 1.23
N SER A 152 8.88 1.58 2.09
CA SER A 152 7.45 1.77 1.85
C SER A 152 7.17 3.26 1.77
N GLN A 153 6.43 3.72 0.75
CA GLN A 153 6.19 5.15 0.55
C GLN A 153 4.84 5.45 -0.13
N LEU A 154 4.30 6.64 0.15
CA LEU A 154 3.22 7.24 -0.63
C LEU A 154 3.69 7.55 -2.06
N ARG A 155 2.75 7.55 -3.01
CA ARG A 155 2.95 8.21 -4.32
C ARG A 155 2.53 9.67 -4.30
N VAL A 156 1.46 9.97 -3.57
CA VAL A 156 0.85 11.31 -3.47
C VAL A 156 0.40 11.59 -2.04
N GLY A 157 0.32 12.86 -1.68
CA GLY A 157 -0.05 13.31 -0.34
C GLY A 157 1.17 13.75 0.47
N TYR A 158 1.01 13.88 1.79
CA TYR A 158 2.08 14.35 2.68
C TYR A 158 2.39 13.33 3.78
N SER A 159 1.35 12.74 4.37
CA SER A 159 1.44 11.79 5.47
C SER A 159 0.47 10.64 5.26
N ASP A 160 0.85 9.47 5.73
CA ASP A 160 0.13 8.20 5.63
C ASP A 160 -0.34 7.72 7.01
N LEU A 161 -0.26 8.57 8.04
CA LEU A 161 -0.55 8.22 9.44
C LEU A 161 0.25 7.01 9.95
N GLY A 162 1.46 6.80 9.41
CA GLY A 162 2.36 5.70 9.79
C GLY A 162 2.05 4.36 9.12
N VAL A 163 1.15 4.31 8.13
CA VAL A 163 0.80 3.07 7.43
C VAL A 163 2.02 2.41 6.75
N ASN A 164 2.87 3.18 6.07
CA ASN A 164 4.07 2.70 5.40
C ASN A 164 5.15 2.30 6.39
N ALA A 165 5.30 3.02 7.51
CA ALA A 165 6.19 2.60 8.60
C ALA A 165 5.73 1.25 9.18
N ALA A 166 4.44 1.10 9.46
CA ALA A 166 3.86 -0.16 9.92
C ALA A 166 4.01 -1.28 8.87
N ARG A 167 3.89 -0.97 7.57
CA ARG A 167 4.07 -1.95 6.49
C ARG A 167 5.51 -2.46 6.43
N ALA A 168 6.48 -1.56 6.47
CA ALA A 168 7.91 -1.90 6.47
C ALA A 168 8.27 -2.74 7.71
N ALA A 169 7.81 -2.34 8.91
CA ALA A 169 8.02 -3.13 10.12
C ALA A 169 7.39 -4.53 10.02
N LYS A 170 6.15 -4.65 9.52
CA LYS A 170 5.43 -5.93 9.44
C LYS A 170 6.08 -6.95 8.49
N ILE A 171 6.70 -6.51 7.40
CA ILE A 171 7.42 -7.45 6.52
C ILE A 171 8.73 -7.90 7.18
N THR A 172 9.47 -6.98 7.80
CA THR A 172 10.71 -7.32 8.50
C THR A 172 10.46 -8.29 9.65
N GLN A 173 9.47 -8.00 10.51
CA GLN A 173 9.05 -8.89 11.60
C GLN A 173 8.61 -10.26 11.08
N PHE A 174 7.83 -10.30 9.98
CA PHE A 174 7.44 -11.57 9.40
C PHE A 174 8.63 -12.41 8.93
N LEU A 175 9.64 -11.78 8.32
CA LEU A 175 10.85 -12.46 7.89
C LEU A 175 11.65 -13.01 9.08
N GLU A 176 11.72 -12.24 10.17
CA GLU A 176 12.30 -12.68 11.45
C GLU A 176 11.56 -13.88 12.03
N ASP A 177 10.23 -13.85 12.06
CA ASP A 177 9.39 -14.93 12.60
C ASP A 177 9.55 -16.25 11.84
N VAL A 178 9.68 -16.18 10.50
CA VAL A 178 9.83 -17.38 9.66
C VAL A 178 11.29 -17.79 9.44
N SER A 179 12.25 -17.03 9.96
CA SER A 179 13.69 -17.22 9.69
C SER A 179 14.17 -18.64 9.96
N ASN A 180 13.75 -19.24 11.08
CA ASN A 180 14.10 -20.60 11.48
C ASN A 180 13.44 -21.70 10.62
N GLN A 181 12.45 -21.33 9.80
CA GLN A 181 11.74 -22.23 8.90
C GLN A 181 12.31 -22.19 7.48
N LEU A 182 13.21 -21.24 7.19
CA LEU A 182 13.84 -21.12 5.89
C LEU A 182 14.95 -22.18 5.75
N PRO A 183 15.08 -22.84 4.58
CA PRO A 183 16.16 -23.78 4.34
C PRO A 183 17.52 -23.10 4.48
N ALA A 184 18.39 -23.67 5.31
CA ALA A 184 19.74 -23.18 5.51
C ALA A 184 20.61 -23.50 4.28
N ARG A 185 20.92 -22.48 3.48
CA ARG A 185 21.79 -22.58 2.30
C ARG A 185 22.41 -21.22 1.97
N PRO A 186 23.63 -21.16 1.41
CA PRO A 186 24.24 -19.89 1.05
C PRO A 186 23.37 -19.14 0.04
N CYS A 187 23.29 -17.82 0.24
CA CYS A 187 22.73 -16.89 -0.72
C CYS A 187 23.68 -16.76 -1.91
N GLY A 188 23.18 -17.04 -3.10
CA GLY A 188 23.89 -16.81 -4.35
C GLY A 188 22.93 -16.94 -5.55
N PRO A 189 23.37 -16.56 -6.75
CA PRO A 189 22.74 -17.04 -7.98
C PRO A 189 22.82 -18.57 -8.01
N GLU A 190 21.78 -19.22 -8.56
CA GLU A 190 21.83 -20.68 -8.82
C GLU A 190 22.91 -21.03 -9.85
#